data_AF-A0AAI9T8X8-F1
#
_entry.id   AF-A0AAI9T8X8-F1
#
_cell.length_a   1.000
_cell.length_b   1.000
_cell.length_c   1.000
_cell.angle_alpha   90.00
_cell.angle_beta   90.00
_cell.angle_gamma   90.00
#
_symmetry.space_group_name_H-M   'P 1'
#
loop_
_entity.id
_entity.type
_entity.pdbx_description
1 polymer ?
#
loop_
_entity_poly.entity_id
_entity_poly.type
_entity_poly.pdbx_seq_one_letter_code
_entity_poly.pdbx_strand_id
1 'polypeptide(L)'
;MPPIRSAKRQKLVEQEGRVELAIQALKQQKVASVNEAARVFDVPRSTLRDRVKGTIHRPITRANCMKLDTIEEQSLEDWILDLDARGKAPTFALAQEMANILLSQRSDRNTTTVGKNWI
;
A
#
# COMPACT_ATOMS: atom_id res chain seq x y z
N MET A 1 17.97 -12.18 20.09
CA MET A 1 17.16 -10.97 20.35
C MET A 1 16.51 -10.58 19.03
N PRO A 2 15.18 -10.45 18.92
CA PRO A 2 14.53 -10.11 17.66
C PRO A 2 14.86 -8.65 17.26
N PRO A 3 14.96 -8.34 15.96
CA PRO A 3 15.29 -7.00 15.50
C PRO A 3 14.18 -6.01 15.91
N ILE A 4 14.55 -4.87 16.49
CA ILE A 4 13.64 -3.82 17.00
C ILE A 4 12.56 -3.41 15.97
N ARG A 5 12.87 -3.51 14.67
CA ARG A 5 11.94 -3.19 13.58
C ARG A 5 10.75 -4.15 13.46
N SER A 6 10.90 -5.44 13.79
CA SER A 6 9.80 -6.41 13.67
C SER A 6 8.73 -6.20 14.74
N ALA A 7 9.15 -5.96 15.99
CA ALA A 7 8.26 -5.70 17.11
C ALA A 7 7.40 -4.44 16.90
N LYS A 8 8.00 -3.37 16.34
CA LYS A 8 7.25 -2.14 16.01
C LYS A 8 6.19 -2.40 14.94
N ARG A 9 6.50 -3.22 13.93
CA ARG A 9 5.55 -3.56 12.86
C ARG A 9 4.38 -4.38 13.39
N GLN A 10 4.65 -5.38 14.22
CA GLN A 10 3.62 -6.22 14.87
C GLN A 10 2.66 -5.35 15.69
N LYS A 11 3.19 -4.44 16.50
CA LYS A 11 2.37 -3.50 17.29
C LYS A 11 1.45 -2.62 16.43
N LEU A 12 1.92 -2.17 15.27
CA LEU A 12 1.10 -1.40 14.33
C LEU A 12 -0.01 -2.25 13.72
N VAL A 13 0.29 -3.49 13.33
CA VAL A 13 -0.71 -4.42 12.78
C VAL A 13 -1.79 -4.74 13.82
N GLU A 14 -1.38 -5.00 15.07
CA GLU A 14 -2.31 -5.22 16.18
C GLU A 14 -3.20 -4.00 16.46
N GLN A 15 -2.62 -2.79 16.43
CA GLN A 15 -3.37 -1.55 16.60
C GLN A 15 -4.42 -1.38 15.49
N GLU A 16 -4.07 -1.66 14.24
CA GLU A 16 -4.99 -1.56 13.11
C GLU A 16 -6.12 -2.60 13.19
N GLY A 17 -5.84 -3.82 13.63
CA GLY A 17 -6.88 -4.82 13.88
C GLY A 17 -7.90 -4.34 14.94
N ARG A 18 -7.44 -3.69 16.02
CA ARG A 18 -8.33 -3.09 17.02
C ARG A 18 -9.17 -1.94 16.45
N VAL A 19 -8.56 -1.11 15.60
CA VAL A 19 -9.25 -0.01 14.90
C VAL A 19 -10.37 -0.56 14.01
N GLU A 20 -10.13 -1.63 13.26
CA GLU A 20 -11.14 -2.27 12.42
C GLU A 20 -12.31 -2.85 13.24
N LEU A 21 -12.02 -3.53 14.34
CA LEU A 21 -13.05 -4.02 15.26
C LEU A 21 -13.89 -2.88 15.84
N ALA A 22 -13.26 -1.76 16.19
CA ALA A 22 -13.95 -0.59 16.72
C ALA A 22 -14.87 0.07 15.67
N ILE A 23 -14.44 0.12 14.41
CA ILE A 23 -15.27 0.60 13.29
C ILE A 23 -16.46 -0.35 13.06
N GLN A 24 -16.24 -1.66 13.10
CA GLN A 24 -17.32 -2.65 12.98
C GLN A 24 -18.33 -2.51 14.12
N ALA A 25 -17.87 -2.31 15.35
CA ALA A 25 -18.74 -2.09 16.50
C ALA A 25 -19.58 -0.82 16.37
N LEU A 26 -19.01 0.27 15.85
CA LEU A 26 -19.74 1.51 15.54
C LEU A 26 -20.79 1.28 14.44
N LYS A 27 -20.44 0.56 13.37
CA LYS A 27 -21.38 0.23 12.28
C LYS A 27 -22.53 -0.65 12.76
N GLN A 28 -22.26 -1.59 13.67
CA GLN A 28 -23.26 -2.47 14.28
C GLN A 28 -24.05 -1.80 15.42
N GLN A 29 -23.83 -0.51 15.67
CA GLN A 29 -24.47 0.26 16.77
C GLN A 29 -24.27 -0.37 18.17
N LYS A 30 -23.22 -1.19 18.34
CA LYS A 30 -22.87 -1.81 19.63
C LYS A 30 -22.26 -0.82 20.62
N VAL A 31 -21.75 0.29 20.11
CA VAL A 31 -21.17 1.40 20.88
C VAL A 31 -21.78 2.70 20.37
N ALA A 32 -22.14 3.60 21.29
CA ALA A 32 -22.92 4.79 20.97
C ALA A 32 -22.06 5.92 20.39
N SER A 33 -20.75 5.92 20.66
CA SER A 33 -19.85 7.01 20.26
C SER A 33 -18.45 6.54 19.93
N VAL A 34 -17.77 7.30 19.05
CA VAL A 34 -16.33 7.18 18.77
C VAL A 34 -15.48 7.26 20.05
N ASN A 35 -15.92 8.03 21.06
CA ASN A 35 -15.24 8.10 22.37
C ASN A 35 -15.29 6.77 23.10
N GLU A 36 -16.46 6.17 23.15
CA GLU A 36 -16.70 4.90 23.83
C GLU A 36 -15.95 3.77 23.13
N ALA A 37 -16.04 3.72 21.80
CA ALA A 37 -15.30 2.77 20.98
C ALA A 37 -13.78 2.86 21.21
N ALA A 38 -13.22 4.08 21.21
CA ALA A 38 -11.81 4.29 21.47
C ALA A 38 -11.38 3.77 22.86
N ARG A 39 -12.23 3.92 23.87
CA ARG A 39 -11.96 3.44 25.24
C ARG A 39 -12.07 1.92 25.35
N VAL A 40 -13.10 1.32 24.75
CA VAL A 40 -13.35 -0.13 24.80
C VAL A 40 -12.27 -0.92 24.07
N PHE A 41 -11.84 -0.42 22.91
CA PHE A 41 -10.85 -1.11 22.06
C PHE A 41 -9.41 -0.66 22.29
N ASP A 42 -9.17 0.25 23.24
CA ASP A 42 -7.84 0.79 23.57
C ASP A 42 -7.10 1.34 22.34
N VAL A 43 -7.76 2.25 21.63
CA VAL A 43 -7.26 2.89 20.40
C VAL A 43 -7.30 4.41 20.55
N PRO A 44 -6.29 5.16 20.04
CA PRO A 44 -6.35 6.62 20.01
C PRO A 44 -7.61 7.14 19.29
N ARG A 45 -8.36 8.03 19.95
CA ARG A 45 -9.57 8.65 19.42
C ARG A 45 -9.34 9.35 18.07
N SER A 46 -8.20 10.03 17.92
CA SER A 46 -7.85 10.74 16.67
C SER A 46 -7.78 9.76 15.50
N THR A 47 -7.03 8.68 15.66
CA THR A 47 -6.89 7.62 14.66
C THR A 47 -8.25 7.02 14.29
N LEU A 48 -9.08 6.69 15.29
CA LEU A 48 -10.40 6.12 15.03
C LEU A 48 -11.32 7.10 14.28
N ARG A 49 -11.31 8.38 14.66
CA ARG A 49 -12.09 9.42 13.97
C ARG A 49 -11.65 9.59 12.51
N ASP A 50 -10.35 9.63 12.25
CA ASP A 50 -9.81 9.77 10.89
C ASP A 50 -10.18 8.54 10.04
N ARG A 51 -10.17 7.35 10.63
CA ARG A 51 -10.66 6.14 9.96
C ARG A 51 -12.13 6.15 9.64
N VAL A 52 -12.99 6.59 10.57
CA VAL A 52 -14.42 6.74 10.31
C VAL A 52 -14.68 7.75 9.18
N LYS A 53 -13.83 8.79 9.08
CA LYS A 53 -13.87 9.77 7.98
C LYS A 53 -13.42 9.19 6.62
N GLY A 54 -12.76 8.04 6.60
CA GLY A 54 -12.34 7.34 5.39
C GLY A 54 -10.82 7.33 5.14
N THR A 55 -9.99 7.71 6.11
CA THR A 55 -8.54 7.54 5.98
C THR A 55 -8.19 6.04 5.89
N ILE A 56 -7.30 5.66 4.97
CA ILE A 56 -6.88 4.26 4.75
C ILE A 56 -5.54 3.98 5.44
N HIS A 57 -5.29 2.72 5.82
CA HIS A 57 -4.07 2.28 6.48
C HIS A 57 -2.89 2.57 5.56
N ARG A 58 -1.86 3.28 6.04
CA ARG A 58 -0.77 3.74 5.16
C ARG A 58 -0.11 2.61 4.34
N PRO A 59 0.17 1.40 4.90
CA PRO A 59 0.69 0.26 4.15
C PRO A 59 -0.24 -0.30 3.07
N ILE A 60 -1.55 -0.05 3.16
CA ILE A 60 -2.53 -0.48 2.13
C ILE A 60 -2.69 0.62 1.09
N THR A 61 -2.59 1.89 1.49
CA THR A 61 -2.73 3.04 0.59
C THR A 61 -1.56 3.14 -0.39
N ARG A 62 -1.86 3.32 -1.68
CA ARG A 62 -0.83 3.62 -2.70
C ARG A 62 0.00 4.85 -2.34
N ALA A 63 1.24 4.88 -2.80
CA ALA A 63 2.06 6.07 -2.66
C ALA A 63 1.62 7.13 -3.68
N ASN A 64 1.55 8.39 -3.25
CA ASN A 64 1.06 9.51 -4.07
C ASN A 64 1.86 9.75 -5.36
N CYS A 65 3.05 9.17 -5.48
CA CYS A 65 3.95 9.33 -6.62
C CYS A 65 4.13 8.06 -7.46
N MET A 66 3.28 7.05 -7.29
CA MET A 66 3.28 5.88 -8.16
C MET A 66 2.81 6.29 -9.56
N LYS A 67 3.65 6.08 -10.56
CA LYS A 67 3.36 6.42 -11.97
C LYS A 67 2.67 5.28 -12.71
N LEU A 68 3.01 4.04 -12.37
CA LEU A 68 2.44 2.84 -12.96
C LEU A 68 1.12 2.50 -12.27
N ASP A 69 0.16 1.97 -13.02
CA ASP A 69 -1.05 1.38 -12.47
C ASP A 69 -0.81 -0.07 -12.02
N THR A 70 -1.71 -0.61 -11.21
CA THR A 70 -1.58 -1.97 -10.66
C THR A 70 -1.51 -3.03 -11.77
N ILE A 71 -2.23 -2.81 -12.88
CA ILE A 71 -2.21 -3.70 -14.04
C ILE A 71 -0.86 -3.65 -14.76
N GLU A 72 -0.28 -2.45 -14.88
CA GLU A 72 1.02 -2.24 -15.50
C GLU A 72 2.13 -2.85 -14.63
N GLU A 73 2.02 -2.71 -13.31
CA GLU A 73 2.93 -3.36 -12.35
C GLU A 73 2.87 -4.89 -12.44
N GLN A 74 1.66 -5.46 -12.52
CA GLN A 74 1.49 -6.91 -12.72
C GLN A 74 2.10 -7.38 -14.04
N SER A 75 1.87 -6.64 -15.13
CA SER A 75 2.43 -6.98 -16.44
C SER A 75 3.96 -6.91 -16.45
N LEU A 76 4.54 -5.95 -15.71
CA LEU A 76 5.98 -5.84 -15.53
C LEU A 76 6.55 -7.01 -14.71
N GLU A 77 5.85 -7.41 -13.64
CA GLU A 77 6.21 -8.56 -12.81
C GLU A 77 6.22 -9.86 -13.62
N ASP A 78 5.12 -10.14 -14.34
CA ASP A 78 5.00 -11.32 -15.19
C ASP A 78 6.11 -11.36 -16.25
N TRP A 79 6.43 -10.20 -16.85
CA TRP A 79 7.52 -10.11 -17.81
C TRP A 79 8.91 -10.36 -17.21
N ILE A 80 9.16 -9.90 -15.98
CA ILE A 80 10.41 -10.18 -15.25
C ILE A 80 10.54 -11.67 -14.94
N LEU A 81 9.45 -12.32 -14.50
CA LEU A 81 9.42 -13.76 -14.23
C LEU A 81 9.67 -14.56 -15.51
N ASP A 82 9.06 -14.15 -16.62
CA ASP A 82 9.29 -14.73 -17.94
C ASP A 82 10.74 -14.58 -18.41
N LEU A 83 11.36 -13.43 -18.11
CA LEU A 83 12.77 -13.17 -18.42
C LEU A 83 13.71 -14.11 -17.66
N ASP A 84 13.45 -14.29 -16.36
CA ASP A 84 14.22 -15.17 -15.50
C ASP A 84 14.06 -16.64 -15.93
N ALA A 85 12.84 -17.06 -16.26
CA ALA A 85 12.55 -18.39 -16.77
C ALA A 85 13.29 -18.70 -18.09
N ARG A 86 13.56 -17.68 -18.91
CA ARG A 86 14.36 -17.79 -20.16
C ARG A 86 15.88 -17.77 -19.90
N GLY A 87 16.31 -17.76 -18.64
CA GLY A 87 17.72 -17.75 -18.25
C GLY A 87 18.41 -16.39 -18.42
N LYS A 88 17.64 -15.30 -18.56
CA LYS A 88 18.19 -13.94 -18.62
C LYS A 88 17.99 -13.27 -17.27
N ALA A 89 19.09 -12.82 -16.66
CA ALA A 89 19.02 -12.08 -15.41
C ALA A 89 18.29 -10.73 -15.61
N PRO A 90 17.20 -10.46 -14.87
CA PRO A 90 16.51 -9.17 -14.96
C PRO A 90 17.42 -8.07 -14.43
N THR A 91 17.74 -7.10 -15.30
CA THR A 91 18.55 -5.93 -14.94
C THR A 91 17.64 -4.72 -14.70
N PHE A 92 18.02 -3.83 -13.78
CA PHE A 92 17.29 -2.59 -13.50
C PHE A 92 16.98 -1.77 -14.76
N ALA A 93 17.98 -1.59 -15.63
CA ALA A 93 17.82 -0.84 -16.89
C ALA A 93 16.76 -1.47 -17.80
N LEU A 94 16.72 -2.80 -17.86
CA LEU A 94 15.78 -3.55 -18.68
C LEU A 94 14.34 -3.43 -18.13
N ALA A 95 14.16 -3.51 -16.80
CA ALA A 95 12.89 -3.22 -16.16
C ALA A 95 12.43 -1.76 -16.38
N GLN A 96 13.38 -0.82 -16.37
CA GLN A 96 13.11 0.59 -16.62
C GLN A 96 12.63 0.83 -18.06
N GLU A 97 13.27 0.20 -19.04
CA GLU A 97 12.85 0.26 -20.44
C GLU A 97 11.44 -0.28 -20.63
N MET A 98 11.13 -1.45 -20.08
CA MET A 98 9.79 -2.03 -20.17
C MET A 98 8.73 -1.14 -19.50
N ALA A 99 9.00 -0.62 -18.31
CA ALA A 99 8.10 0.31 -17.64
C ALA A 99 7.83 1.59 -18.46
N ASN A 100 8.87 2.13 -19.13
CA ASN A 100 8.71 3.27 -20.03
C ASN A 100 7.90 2.92 -21.29
N ILE A 101 8.05 1.71 -21.83
CA ILE A 101 7.24 1.23 -22.95
C ILE A 101 5.75 1.19 -22.54
N LEU A 102 5.43 0.60 -21.38
CA LEU A 102 4.06 0.55 -20.86
C LEU A 102 3.47 1.96 -20.66
N LEU A 103 4.24 2.87 -20.06
CA LEU A 103 3.81 4.27 -19.89
C LEU A 103 3.59 4.99 -21.22
N SER A 104 4.42 4.73 -22.23
CA SER A 104 4.30 5.33 -23.56
C SER A 104 3.05 4.86 -24.30
N GLN A 105 2.65 3.59 -24.13
CA GLN A 105 1.45 3.03 -24.75
C GLN A 105 0.17 3.62 -24.16
N ARG A 106 0.19 3.99 -22.87
CA ARG A 106 -0.95 4.64 -22.20
C ARG A 106 -1.06 6.13 -22.51
N SER A 107 0.07 6.78 -22.76
CA SER A 107 0.16 8.24 -22.84
C SER A 107 0.40 8.68 -24.28
N ASP A 108 -0.67 8.77 -25.10
CA ASP A 108 -0.60 9.25 -26.49
C ASP A 108 0.05 10.66 -26.64
N ARG A 109 0.27 11.41 -25.54
CA ARG A 109 0.68 12.82 -25.59
C ARG A 109 1.71 13.29 -24.56
N ASN A 110 2.20 12.45 -23.64
CA ASN A 110 3.18 12.89 -22.64
C ASN A 110 4.34 11.90 -22.46
N THR A 111 5.56 12.40 -22.61
CA THR A 111 6.85 11.72 -22.41
C THR A 111 7.16 11.52 -20.92
N THR A 112 6.22 11.00 -20.14
CA THR A 112 6.46 10.70 -18.74
C THR A 112 7.30 9.45 -18.60
N THR A 113 8.60 9.63 -18.34
CA THR A 113 9.52 8.53 -18.02
C THR A 113 9.54 8.25 -16.52
N VAL A 114 9.86 7.00 -16.15
CA VAL A 114 10.14 6.66 -14.75
C VAL A 114 11.42 7.38 -14.27
N GLY A 115 11.42 7.83 -13.02
CA GLY A 115 12.54 8.59 -12.45
C GLY A 115 13.77 7.71 -12.16
N LYS A 116 14.91 8.33 -11.80
CA LYS A 116 16.17 7.60 -11.55
C LYS A 116 16.09 6.58 -10.39
N ASN A 117 15.22 6.81 -9.41
CA ASN A 117 15.03 5.96 -8.22
C ASN A 117 13.56 5.55 -8.08
N TRP A 118 12.98 4.95 -9.13
CA TRP A 118 11.57 4.58 -9.18
C TRP A 118 11.25 3.21 -8.54
N ILE A 119 12.28 2.51 -8.04
CA ILE A 119 12.21 1.31 -7.20
C ILE A 119 12.48 1.68 -5.75
#